data_AF-A0A353RTX0-F1
#
_entry.id   AF-A0A353RTX0-F1
#
_cell.length_a   1.000
_cell.length_b   1.000
_cell.length_c   1.000
_cell.angle_alpha   90.00
_cell.angle_beta   90.00
_cell.angle_gamma   90.00
#
_symmetry.space_group_name_H-M   'P 1'
#
loop_
_entity.id
_entity.type
_entity.pdbx_description
1 polymer ?
#
loop_
_entity_poly.entity_id
_entity_poly.type
_entity_poly.pdbx_seq_one_letter_code
_entity_poly.pdbx_strand_id
1 'polypeptide(L)'
;MSKFRKSLEEKAEFLTSVPKREQWDKSIPSIVRREIALTVEQIKRLKEKHDEQFLRLLRIECYVDTDLMQLEQRIPRYAPYHFPEKEKLKQRLFEIEKERRNLSLKLEEKTQGLEDKLLSLINKHQQLDI
;
A
#
# COMPACT_ATOMS: atom_id res chain seq x y z
N MET A 1 -9.19 -14.29 0.61
CA MET A 1 -7.80 -13.81 0.49
C MET A 1 -7.29 -13.11 1.75
N SER A 2 -7.98 -12.11 2.32
CA SER A 2 -7.48 -11.35 3.50
C SER A 2 -7.14 -12.22 4.73
N LYS A 3 -7.96 -13.23 5.07
CA LYS A 3 -7.68 -14.14 6.20
C LYS A 3 -6.40 -14.96 6.02
N PHE A 4 -6.09 -15.37 4.78
CA PHE A 4 -4.89 -16.14 4.47
C PHE A 4 -3.64 -15.28 4.58
N ARG A 5 -3.67 -14.05 4.04
CA ARG A 5 -2.59 -13.07 4.15
C ARG A 5 -2.25 -12.74 5.60
N LYS A 6 -3.26 -12.51 6.44
CA LYS A 6 -3.07 -12.27 7.88
C LYS A 6 -2.40 -13.47 8.57
N SER A 7 -2.87 -14.69 8.31
CA SER A 7 -2.25 -15.91 8.85
C SER A 7 -0.80 -16.09 8.40
N LEU A 8 -0.45 -15.61 7.21
CA LEU A 8 0.88 -15.72 6.62
C LEU A 8 1.85 -14.69 7.21
N GLU A 9 1.38 -13.45 7.37
CA GLU A 9 2.09 -12.39 8.11
C GLU A 9 2.31 -12.81 9.58
N GLU A 10 1.28 -13.34 10.26
CA GLU A 10 1.37 -13.84 11.65
C GLU A 10 2.38 -14.99 11.78
N LYS A 11 2.40 -15.94 10.82
CA LYS A 11 3.40 -17.01 10.79
C LYS A 11 4.81 -16.47 10.58
N ALA A 12 4.98 -15.49 9.71
CA ALA A 12 6.28 -14.86 9.48
C ALA A 12 6.75 -14.05 10.70
N GLU A 13 5.83 -13.37 11.39
CA GLU A 13 6.10 -12.69 12.66
C GLU A 13 6.46 -13.69 13.76
N PHE A 14 5.78 -14.83 13.85
CA PHE A 14 6.13 -15.89 14.79
C PHE A 14 7.54 -16.43 14.54
N LEU A 15 7.88 -16.75 13.29
CA LEU A 15 9.22 -17.23 12.89
C LEU A 15 10.33 -16.20 13.16
N THR A 16 10.01 -14.92 13.17
CA THR A 16 10.96 -13.82 13.40
C THR A 16 10.99 -13.33 14.86
N SER A 17 9.98 -13.69 15.67
CA SER A 17 9.88 -13.34 17.09
C SER A 17 10.85 -14.09 18.01
N VAL A 18 11.49 -15.16 17.52
CA VAL A 18 12.48 -15.91 18.29
C VAL A 18 13.75 -15.06 18.47
N PRO A 19 14.06 -14.58 19.69
CA PRO A 19 15.15 -13.66 19.89
C PRO A 19 16.45 -14.44 20.13
N LYS A 20 17.35 -14.48 19.15
CA LYS A 20 18.78 -14.72 19.42
C LYS A 20 19.63 -13.83 18.54
N ARG A 21 19.84 -12.59 19.00
CA ARG A 21 20.74 -11.60 18.40
C ARG A 21 22.22 -11.99 18.45
N GLU A 22 22.58 -13.07 19.15
CA GLU A 22 23.99 -13.44 19.39
C GLU A 22 24.50 -14.60 18.51
N GLN A 23 23.62 -15.36 17.86
CA GLN A 23 24.02 -16.49 16.99
C GLN A 23 23.19 -16.49 15.71
N TRP A 24 23.42 -15.49 14.87
CA TRP A 24 23.06 -15.60 13.47
C TRP A 24 24.14 -16.47 12.82
N ASP A 25 24.08 -17.77 13.08
CA ASP A 25 24.99 -18.73 12.48
C ASP A 25 24.90 -18.63 10.96
N LYS A 26 25.96 -18.95 10.22
CA LYS A 26 25.96 -18.99 8.75
C LYS A 26 25.15 -20.17 8.18
N SER A 27 24.31 -20.79 9.00
CA SER A 27 23.49 -21.94 8.63
C SER A 27 22.45 -21.56 7.58
N ILE A 28 22.11 -22.50 6.71
CA ILE A 28 21.13 -22.28 5.65
C ILE A 28 19.74 -21.90 6.25
N PRO A 29 19.25 -22.51 7.36
CA PRO A 29 17.97 -22.13 7.96
C PRO A 29 17.93 -20.70 8.54
N SER A 30 19.03 -20.21 9.14
CA SER A 30 19.11 -18.84 9.68
C SER A 30 19.13 -17.78 8.58
N ILE A 31 19.75 -18.07 7.43
CA ILE A 31 19.71 -17.19 6.24
C ILE A 31 18.28 -17.09 5.71
N VAL A 32 17.54 -18.21 5.60
CA VAL A 32 16.14 -18.20 5.14
C VAL A 32 15.25 -17.44 6.12
N ARG A 33 15.44 -17.59 7.43
CA ARG A 33 14.71 -16.79 8.44
C ARG A 33 14.99 -15.29 8.31
N ARG A 34 16.24 -14.91 8.01
CA ARG A 34 16.61 -13.51 7.74
C ARG A 34 15.90 -12.98 6.49
N GLU A 35 15.86 -13.75 5.42
CA GLU A 35 15.15 -13.36 4.19
C GLU A 35 13.64 -13.22 4.42
N ILE A 36 13.04 -14.10 5.23
CA ILE A 36 11.64 -13.96 5.67
C ILE A 36 11.46 -12.65 6.45
N ALA A 37 12.33 -12.33 7.41
CA ALA A 37 12.24 -11.07 8.16
C ALA A 37 12.35 -9.83 7.25
N LEU A 38 13.30 -9.85 6.32
CA LEU A 38 13.50 -8.74 5.37
C LEU A 38 12.31 -8.58 4.43
N THR A 39 11.71 -9.67 3.96
CA THR A 39 10.53 -9.61 3.08
C THR A 39 9.30 -9.09 3.82
N VAL A 40 9.08 -9.48 5.08
CA VAL A 40 8.04 -8.89 5.93
C VAL A 40 8.25 -7.38 6.11
N GLU A 41 9.48 -6.97 6.42
CA GLU A 41 9.80 -5.55 6.60
C GLU A 41 9.60 -4.75 5.31
N GLN A 42 9.95 -5.33 4.15
CA GLN A 42 9.68 -4.73 2.85
C GLN A 42 8.18 -4.54 2.58
N ILE A 43 7.34 -5.52 2.95
CA ILE A 43 5.88 -5.40 2.84
C ILE A 43 5.36 -4.27 3.73
N LYS A 44 5.82 -4.19 4.99
CA LYS A 44 5.43 -3.12 5.93
C LYS A 44 5.79 -1.74 5.39
N ARG A 45 7.04 -1.53 4.98
CA ARG A 45 7.51 -0.26 4.40
C ARG A 45 6.76 0.11 3.11
N LEU A 46 6.35 -0.88 2.32
CA LEU A 46 5.59 -0.64 1.11
C LEU A 46 4.18 -0.16 1.43
N LYS A 47 3.51 -0.76 2.42
CA LYS A 47 2.20 -0.32 2.92
C LYS A 47 2.27 1.11 3.45
N GLU A 48 3.23 1.41 4.33
CA GLU A 48 3.42 2.75 4.90
C GLU A 48 3.61 3.84 3.83
N LYS A 49 4.49 3.60 2.85
CA LYS A 49 4.69 4.55 1.74
C LYS A 49 3.44 4.76 0.91
N HIS A 50 2.65 3.71 0.72
CA HIS A 50 1.39 3.81 -0.02
C HIS A 50 0.33 4.59 0.78
N ASP A 51 0.24 4.36 2.08
CA ASP A 51 -0.67 5.11 2.96
C ASP A 51 -0.31 6.60 2.96
N GLU A 52 0.98 6.96 3.00
CA GLU A 52 1.43 8.34 2.85
C GLU A 52 1.02 8.96 1.51
N GLN A 53 1.18 8.23 0.40
CA GLN A 53 0.76 8.71 -0.92
C GLN A 53 -0.75 8.90 -1.00
N PHE A 54 -1.51 7.98 -0.40
CA PHE A 54 -2.96 8.04 -0.36
C PHE A 54 -3.46 9.23 0.46
N LEU A 55 -2.84 9.48 1.63
CA LEU A 55 -3.15 10.65 2.45
C LEU A 55 -2.82 11.96 1.73
N ARG A 56 -1.73 12.02 0.95
CA ARG A 56 -1.41 13.18 0.12
C ARG A 56 -2.46 13.41 -0.97
N LEU A 57 -2.89 12.36 -1.67
CA LEU A 57 -3.94 12.46 -2.68
C LEU A 57 -5.27 12.90 -2.06
N LEU A 58 -5.65 12.32 -0.92
CA LEU A 58 -6.86 12.70 -0.19
C LEU A 58 -6.83 14.16 0.24
N ARG A 59 -5.68 14.67 0.68
CA ARG A 59 -5.53 16.09 1.00
C ARG A 59 -5.76 16.98 -0.22
N ILE A 60 -5.25 16.59 -1.39
CA ILE A 60 -5.44 17.33 -2.64
C ILE A 60 -6.92 17.28 -3.06
N GLU A 61 -7.56 16.11 -2.97
CA GLU A 61 -8.99 15.92 -3.22
C GLU A 61 -9.82 16.87 -2.36
N CYS A 62 -9.58 16.91 -1.04
CA CYS A 62 -10.26 17.84 -0.13
C CYS A 62 -10.10 19.31 -0.54
N TYR A 63 -8.89 19.73 -0.98
CA TYR A 63 -8.69 21.10 -1.45
C TYR A 63 -9.52 21.40 -2.72
N VAL A 64 -9.51 20.49 -3.68
CA VAL A 64 -10.29 20.63 -4.93
C VAL A 64 -11.78 20.66 -4.65
N ASP A 65 -12.27 19.84 -3.70
CA ASP A 65 -13.67 19.85 -3.28
C ASP A 65 -14.04 21.16 -2.56
N THR A 66 -13.16 21.69 -1.70
CA THR A 66 -13.41 23.00 -1.09
C THR A 66 -13.47 24.12 -2.12
N ASP A 67 -12.60 24.09 -3.13
CA ASP A 67 -12.61 25.06 -4.23
C ASP A 67 -13.90 24.95 -5.04
N LEU A 68 -14.36 23.74 -5.35
CA LEU A 68 -15.64 23.50 -6.01
C LEU A 68 -16.81 24.04 -5.20
N MET A 69 -16.85 23.76 -3.89
CA MET A 69 -17.92 24.20 -3.00
C MET A 69 -17.97 25.73 -2.90
N GLN A 70 -16.81 26.39 -2.79
CA GLN A 70 -16.73 27.87 -2.80
C GLN A 70 -17.18 28.46 -4.13
N LEU A 71 -16.84 27.79 -5.24
CA LEU A 71 -17.23 28.23 -6.58
C LEU A 71 -18.74 28.13 -6.74
N GLU A 72 -19.37 27.03 -6.29
CA GLU A 72 -20.83 26.87 -6.29
C GLU A 72 -21.57 27.93 -5.46
N GLN A 73 -21.03 28.33 -4.31
CA GLN A 73 -21.61 29.37 -3.47
C GLN A 73 -21.55 30.78 -4.09
N ARG A 74 -20.59 31.03 -4.97
CA ARG A 74 -20.37 32.34 -5.62
C ARG A 74 -21.12 32.51 -6.93
N ILE A 75 -21.78 31.48 -7.46
CA ILE A 75 -22.51 31.55 -8.73
C ILE A 75 -23.80 32.38 -8.53
N PRO A 76 -23.94 33.56 -9.17
CA PRO A 76 -25.20 34.31 -9.11
C PRO A 76 -26.32 33.55 -9.83
N ARG A 77 -27.58 33.73 -9.40
CA ARG A 77 -28.78 33.04 -9.93
C ARG A 77 -28.98 33.14 -11.46
N TYR A 78 -28.25 34.02 -12.15
CA TYR A 78 -28.32 34.26 -13.59
C TYR A 78 -26.96 34.10 -14.30
N ALA A 79 -26.06 33.27 -13.77
CA ALA A 79 -24.79 32.96 -14.43
C ALA A 79 -24.98 32.02 -15.64
N PRO A 80 -24.07 32.03 -16.62
CA PRO A 80 -24.08 31.10 -17.73
C PRO A 80 -24.05 29.63 -17.25
N TYR A 81 -24.79 28.76 -17.96
CA TYR A 81 -24.93 27.34 -17.66
C TYR A 81 -23.62 26.52 -17.72
N HIS A 82 -22.58 27.05 -18.35
CA HIS A 82 -21.24 26.44 -18.44
C HIS A 82 -20.19 27.31 -17.77
N PHE A 83 -19.66 26.81 -16.66
CA PHE A 83 -18.53 27.41 -15.96
C PHE A 83 -17.28 26.56 -16.24
N PRO A 84 -16.37 27.00 -17.13
CA PRO A 84 -15.22 26.19 -17.54
C PRO A 84 -14.27 25.88 -16.37
N GLU A 85 -14.28 26.70 -15.32
CA GLU A 85 -13.52 26.45 -14.09
C GLU A 85 -14.06 25.25 -13.29
N LYS A 86 -15.39 25.10 -13.23
CA LYS A 86 -16.03 23.94 -12.59
C LYS A 86 -15.69 22.65 -13.33
N GLU A 87 -15.65 22.70 -14.66
CA GLU A 87 -15.26 21.56 -15.49
C GLU A 87 -13.78 21.18 -15.31
N LYS A 88 -12.88 22.17 -15.23
CA LYS A 88 -11.46 21.93 -14.94
C LYS A 88 -11.27 21.27 -13.56
N LEU A 89 -11.98 21.73 -12.54
CA LEU A 89 -11.90 21.14 -11.20
C LEU A 89 -12.46 19.71 -11.19
N LYS A 90 -13.57 19.45 -11.90
CA LYS A 90 -14.11 18.10 -12.07
C LYS A 90 -13.17 17.18 -12.84
N GLN A 91 -12.51 17.68 -13.89
CA GLN A 91 -11.47 16.94 -14.62
C GLN A 91 -10.31 16.59 -13.69
N ARG A 92 -9.89 17.53 -12.83
CA ARG A 92 -8.84 17.31 -11.84
C ARG A 92 -9.23 16.27 -10.79
N LEU A 93 -10.47 16.25 -10.32
CA LEU A 93 -10.98 15.17 -9.45
C LEU A 93 -10.92 13.82 -10.15
N PHE A 94 -11.34 13.76 -11.42
CA PHE A 94 -11.29 12.53 -12.21
C PHE A 94 -9.85 12.01 -12.40
N GLU A 95 -8.89 12.92 -12.61
CA GLU A 95 -7.47 12.58 -12.66
C GLU A 95 -6.97 12.01 -11.32
N ILE A 96 -7.33 12.63 -10.19
CA ILE A 96 -6.99 12.14 -8.84
C ILE A 96 -7.59 10.74 -8.60
N GLU A 97 -8.84 10.50 -8.98
CA GLU A 97 -9.46 9.18 -8.87
C GLU A 97 -8.76 8.13 -9.73
N LYS A 98 -8.33 8.51 -10.94
CA LYS A 98 -7.57 7.64 -11.84
C LYS A 98 -6.21 7.30 -11.24
N GLU A 99 -5.51 8.29 -10.66
CA GLU A 99 -4.24 8.08 -9.97
C GLU A 99 -4.41 7.17 -8.75
N ARG A 100 -5.46 7.38 -7.95
CA ARG A 100 -5.79 6.53 -6.80
C ARG A 100 -6.00 5.08 -7.21
N ARG A 101 -6.79 4.82 -8.27
CA ARG A 101 -6.98 3.47 -8.83
C ARG A 101 -5.68 2.84 -9.32
N ASN A 102 -4.86 3.61 -10.03
CA ASN A 102 -3.56 3.14 -10.51
C ASN A 102 -2.59 2.80 -9.38
N LEU A 103 -2.58 3.59 -8.30
CA LEU A 103 -1.77 3.31 -7.12
C LEU A 103 -2.25 2.03 -6.42
N SER A 104 -3.56 1.83 -6.27
CA SER A 104 -4.10 0.58 -5.71
C SER A 104 -3.69 -0.64 -6.52
N LEU A 105 -3.79 -0.59 -7.84
CA LEU A 105 -3.38 -1.70 -8.72
C LEU A 105 -1.87 -2.00 -8.57
N LYS A 106 -1.02 -0.97 -8.58
CA LYS A 106 0.43 -1.13 -8.39
C LYS A 106 0.79 -1.70 -7.02
N LEU A 107 0.02 -1.36 -5.98
CA LEU A 107 0.19 -1.94 -4.65
C LEU A 107 -0.15 -3.44 -4.69
N GLU A 108 -1.29 -3.79 -5.27
CA GLU A 108 -1.74 -5.19 -5.37
C GLU A 108 -0.72 -6.05 -6.12
N GLU A 109 -0.23 -5.60 -7.26
CA GLU A 109 0.80 -6.31 -8.04
C GLU A 109 2.10 -6.52 -7.24
N LYS A 110 2.59 -5.47 -6.57
CA LYS A 110 3.84 -5.55 -5.80
C LYS A 110 3.68 -6.39 -4.52
N THR A 111 2.54 -6.28 -3.84
CA THR A 111 2.25 -7.07 -2.65
C THR A 111 2.10 -8.54 -2.99
N GLN A 112 1.39 -8.86 -4.07
CA GLN A 112 1.29 -10.24 -4.54
C GLN A 112 2.66 -10.84 -4.87
N GLY A 113 3.53 -10.11 -5.59
CA GLY A 113 4.88 -10.58 -5.88
C GLY A 113 5.77 -10.78 -4.63
N LEU A 114 5.56 -10.00 -3.56
CA LEU A 114 6.24 -10.20 -2.28
C LEU A 114 5.64 -11.35 -1.46
N GLU A 115 4.32 -11.52 -1.49
CA GLU A 115 3.61 -12.62 -0.85
C GLU A 115 4.01 -13.98 -1.45
N ASP A 116 4.13 -14.07 -2.78
CA ASP A 116 4.57 -15.29 -3.47
C ASP A 116 6.01 -15.66 -3.11
N LYS A 117 6.90 -14.65 -3.00
CA LYS A 117 8.27 -14.86 -2.52
C LYS A 117 8.27 -15.34 -1.07
N LEU A 118 7.44 -14.75 -0.22
CA LEU A 118 7.38 -15.09 1.19
C LEU A 118 6.82 -16.51 1.39
N LEU A 119 5.83 -16.92 0.60
CA LEU A 119 5.37 -18.32 0.52
C LEU A 119 6.49 -19.28 0.12
N SER A 120 7.26 -18.94 -0.92
CA SER A 120 8.40 -19.75 -1.34
C SER A 120 9.44 -19.89 -0.24
N LEU A 121 9.76 -18.81 0.47
CA LEU A 121 10.72 -18.80 1.58
C LEU A 121 10.23 -19.60 2.79
N ILE A 122 8.95 -19.49 3.16
CA ILE A 122 8.35 -20.31 4.23
C ILE A 122 8.40 -21.79 3.86
N ASN A 123 8.04 -22.16 2.62
CA ASN A 123 8.09 -23.55 2.18
C ASN A 123 9.52 -24.11 2.22
N LYS A 124 10.51 -23.32 1.78
CA LYS A 124 11.94 -23.69 1.89
C LYS A 124 12.38 -23.83 3.33
N HIS A 125 11.93 -22.95 4.22
CA HIS A 125 12.25 -23.06 5.65
C HIS A 125 11.70 -24.35 6.25
N GLN A 126 10.45 -24.70 5.94
CA GLN A 126 9.81 -25.93 6.41
C GLN A 126 10.49 -27.20 5.88
N GLN A 127 11.03 -27.17 4.65
CA GLN A 127 11.77 -28.30 4.08
C GLN A 127 13.16 -28.49 4.71
N LEU A 128 13.76 -27.42 5.23
CA LEU A 128 15.08 -27.45 5.87
C LEU A 128 15.02 -27.74 7.39
N ASP A 129 13.84 -27.61 8.00
CA ASP A 129 13.59 -27.96 9.40
C ASP A 129 13.20 -29.47 9.56
N ILE A 130 13.25 -30.26 8.48
CA ILE A 130 13.15 -31.75 8.46
C ILE A 130 14.56 -32.35 8.48
#